data_AF-A0A3P7P1C9-F1
#
_entry.id   AF-A0A3P7P1C9-F1
#
_cell.length_a   1.000
_cell.length_b   1.000
_cell.length_c   1.000
_cell.angle_alpha   90.00
_cell.angle_beta   90.00
_cell.angle_gamma   90.00
#
_symmetry.space_group_name_H-M   'P 1'
#
loop_
_entity.id
_entity.type
_entity.pdbx_description
1 polymer ?
#
loop_
_entity_poly.entity_id
_entity_poly.type
_entity_poly.pdbx_seq_one_letter_code
_entity_poly.pdbx_strand_id
1 'polypeptide(L)' 'MQLAIRNDEELNKFLGHVTIAQGGVLPNIQSVLLPKKTEKSSKA' A
#
# COMPACT_ATOMS: atom_id res chain seq x y z
N MET A 1 -0.08 -10.05 9.95
CA MET A 1 -0.62 -9.24 11.07
C MET A 1 -0.93 -7.80 10.66
N GLN A 2 0.07 -7.01 10.23
CA GLN A 2 -0.13 -5.60 9.83
C GLN A 2 -1.25 -5.37 8.80
N LEU A 3 -1.36 -6.24 7.80
CA LEU A 3 -2.38 -6.13 6.75
C LEU A 3 -3.81 -6.21 7.30
N ALA A 4 -4.06 -7.07 8.27
CA ALA A 4 -5.38 -7.18 8.91
C ALA A 4 -5.73 -5.92 9.71
N ILE A 5 -4.73 -5.32 10.38
CA ILE A 5 -4.91 -4.09 11.17
C ILE A 5 -5.14 -2.86 10.28
N ARG A 6 -4.48 -2.78 9.11
CA ARG A 6 -4.62 -1.63 8.19
C ARG A 6 -5.84 -1.73 7.27
N ASN A 7 -6.41 -2.92 7.10
CA ASN A 7 -7.65 -3.13 6.34
C ASN A 7 -8.92 -2.97 7.18
N ASP A 8 -8.79 -2.90 8.51
CA ASP A 8 -9.91 -2.66 9.43
C ASP A 8 -9.84 -1.20 9.93
N GLU A 9 -10.90 -0.42 9.73
CA GLU A 9 -10.91 1.01 10.02
C GLU A 9 -10.81 1.32 11.52
N GLU A 10 -11.47 0.51 12.35
CA GLU A 10 -11.50 0.71 13.80
C GLU A 10 -10.14 0.38 14.42
N LEU A 11 -9.54 -0.74 14.02
CA LEU A 11 -8.20 -1.16 14.47
C LEU A 11 -7.11 -0.23 13.94
N ASN A 12 -7.20 0.23 12.69
CA ASN A 12 -6.26 1.18 12.11
C ASN A 12 -6.27 2.52 12.86
N LYS A 13 -7.45 3.01 13.25
CA LYS A 13 -7.60 4.24 14.05
C LYS A 13 -7.11 4.04 15.48
N PHE A 14 -7.46 2.92 16.11
CA PHE A 14 -7.05 2.59 17.48
C PHE A 14 -5.53 2.44 17.60
N LEU A 15 -4.88 1.80 16.62
CA LEU A 15 -3.43 1.54 16.58
C LEU A 15 -2.64 2.54 15.72
N GLY A 16 -3.23 3.69 15.40
CA GLY A 16 -2.64 4.66 14.47
C GLY A 16 -1.24 5.16 14.83
N HIS A 17 -0.93 5.24 16.14
CA HIS A 17 0.35 5.71 16.67
C HIS A 17 1.26 4.59 17.19
N VAL A 18 0.87 3.32 17.01
CA VAL A 18 1.65 2.16 17.45
C VAL A 18 2.51 1.66 16.30
N THR A 19 3.81 1.45 16.56
CA THR A 19 4.72 0.81 15.60
C THR A 19 4.71 -0.69 15.81
N ILE A 20 4.38 -1.46 14.77
CA ILE A 20 4.35 -2.91 14.78
C ILE A 20 5.68 -3.44 14.24
N ALA A 21 6.52 -3.99 15.12
CA ALA A 21 7.80 -4.59 14.74
C ALA A 21 7.60 -5.70 13.70
N GLN A 22 8.46 -5.76 12.67
CA GLN A 22 8.35 -6.70 11.53
C GLN A 22 7.01 -6.67 10.78
N GLY A 23 6.18 -5.64 10.96
CA GLY A 23 4.85 -5.55 10.34
C GLY A 23 4.87 -5.22 8.84
N GLY A 24 5.95 -4.64 8.33
CA GLY A 24 5.98 -4.10 6.97
C GLY A 24 4.97 -2.95 6.77
N VAL A 25 4.66 -2.64 5.52
CA VAL A 25 3.74 -1.56 5.14
C VAL A 25 2.78 -2.03 4.05
N LEU A 26 1.63 -1.35 3.92
CA LEU A 26 0.72 -1.58 2.81
C LEU A 26 1.36 -1.02 1.52
N PRO A 27 1.50 -1.82 0.45
CA PRO A 27 2.00 -1.32 -0.82
C PRO A 27 1.03 -0.27 -1.39
N ASN A 28 1.50 0.98 -1.52
CA ASN A 28 0.73 2.06 -2.12
C ASN A 28 1.67 2.99 -2.90
N ILE A 29 1.55 2.99 -4.23
CA ILE A 29 2.35 3.84 -5.12
C ILE A 29 1.45 4.97 -5.62
N GLN A 30 1.84 6.22 -5.34
CA GLN A 30 1.13 7.40 -5.83
C GLN A 30 1.12 7.41 -7.37
N SER A 31 -0.03 7.69 -7.98
CA SER A 31 -0.20 7.62 -9.45
C SER A 31 0.73 8.55 -10.22
N VAL A 32 1.12 9.68 -9.62
CA VAL A 32 2.11 10.62 -10.19
C VAL A 32 3.51 10.03 -10.30
N LEU A 33 3.84 9.06 -9.44
CA LEU A 33 5.13 8.35 -9.45
C LEU A 33 5.12 7.16 -10.41
N LEU A 34 3.94 6.73 -10.86
CA LEU A 34 3.87 5.70 -11.87
C LEU A 34 4.44 6.25 -13.19
N PRO A 35 5.20 5.44 -13.94
CA PRO A 35 5.62 5.82 -15.28
C PRO A 35 4.38 6.25 -16.09
N LYS A 36 4.49 7.38 -16.79
CA LYS A 36 3.43 7.79 -17.73
C LYS A 36 3.26 6.66 -18.75
N LYS A 37 2.02 6.20 -18.95
CA LYS A 37 1.70 5.13 -19.91
C LYS A 37 2.30 5.49 -21.27
N THR A 38 3.38 4.82 -21.67
CA THR A 38 3.68 4.61 -23.08
C THR A 38 2.70 3.53 -23.54
N GLU A 39 1.90 3.83 -24.56
CA GLU A 39 1.04 2.83 -25.20
C GLU A 39 1.86 1.58 -25.53
N LYS A 40 1.32 0.39 -25.20
CA LYS A 40 1.96 -0.89 -25.46
C LYS A 40 2.21 -1.04 -26.96
N SER A 41 3.46 -1.28 -27.40
CA SER A 41 3.65 -2.05 -28.63
C SER A 41 3.41 -3.51 -28.31
N SER A 42 2.30 -4.03 -28.79
CA SER A 42 2.07 -5.45 -29.01
C SER A 42 3.06 -6.01 -30.06
N LYS A 43 3.32 -7.32 -29.98
CA LYS A 43 4.24 -8.19 -30.80
C LYS A 43 5.69 -8.20 -30.32
N ALA A 44 6.37 -9.35 -30.17
CA ALA A 44 6.16 -10.69 -30.75
C ALA A 44 6.08 -11.80 -29.68
#